data_AF-A0A511CCR5-F1
#
_entry.id   AF-A0A511CCR5-F1
#
_cell.length_a   1.000
_cell.length_b   1.000
_cell.length_c   1.000
_cell.angle_alpha   90.00
_cell.angle_beta   90.00
_cell.angle_gamma   90.00
#
_symmetry.space_group_name_H-M   'P 1'
#
loop_
_entity.id
_entity.type
_entity.pdbx_description
1 polymer ?
#
loop_
_entity_poly.entity_id
_entity_poly.type
_entity_poly.pdbx_seq_one_letter_code
_entity_poly.pdbx_strand_id
1 'polypeptide(L)'
;MKKHFDGGPPTQYSHTILVYLIGVVSSLLFAINNRLRNVEKEKMQSELSFLKAQINPHFLFNTLNSIYALAIKKDDKTADAVVQLSELMRYIITNANDDVIALDKELNYIDNFIQLQKTRLGNTVEIKYELDGNVYGKCITPLILISFIENAFKHGVNPNQDSEINIKINIEDEFLTLFVSNNKVDSVQSQSGIGLQNTIERLSHLYPKKHELSIDDSQNKYTVTLKINVGC
;
A
#
# COMPACT_ATOMS: atom_id res chain seq x y z
N MET A 1 9.03 -89.14 -21.46
CA MET A 1 8.22 -87.90 -21.35
C MET A 1 8.90 -86.96 -20.37
N LYS A 2 9.59 -85.92 -20.86
CA LYS A 2 10.27 -84.90 -20.05
C LYS A 2 9.69 -83.55 -20.48
N LYS A 3 8.88 -82.90 -19.65
CA LYS A 3 8.42 -81.53 -19.91
C LYS A 3 9.52 -80.57 -19.42
N HIS A 4 10.16 -79.87 -20.34
CA HIS A 4 10.97 -78.69 -20.07
C HIS A 4 10.05 -77.58 -19.57
N PHE A 5 10.35 -77.02 -18.40
CA PHE A 5 9.76 -75.79 -17.91
C PHE A 5 10.85 -74.73 -18.08
N ASP A 6 10.88 -74.09 -19.26
CA ASP A 6 11.78 -72.96 -19.52
C ASP A 6 11.23 -71.74 -18.78
N GLY A 7 11.82 -71.47 -17.60
CA GLY A 7 11.66 -70.17 -16.94
C GLY A 7 12.40 -69.12 -17.76
N GLY A 8 11.65 -68.18 -18.37
CA GLY A 8 12.22 -67.03 -19.06
C GLY A 8 13.22 -66.26 -18.16
N PRO A 9 14.26 -65.63 -18.73
CA PRO A 9 15.39 -65.17 -17.94
C PRO A 9 15.00 -64.05 -16.96
N PRO A 10 15.44 -64.12 -15.69
CA PRO A 10 15.08 -63.16 -14.62
C PRO A 10 15.48 -61.70 -14.91
N THR A 11 16.31 -61.46 -15.92
CA THR A 11 16.81 -60.14 -16.32
C THR A 11 15.75 -59.30 -17.06
N GLN A 12 14.85 -59.91 -17.84
CA GLN A 12 13.90 -59.16 -18.67
C GLN A 12 12.82 -58.45 -17.82
N TYR A 13 12.36 -59.10 -16.74
CA TYR A 13 11.44 -58.51 -15.78
C TYR A 13 12.09 -57.39 -14.94
N SER A 14 13.40 -57.47 -14.69
CA SER A 14 14.14 -56.40 -14.00
C SER A 14 14.20 -55.13 -14.85
N HIS A 15 14.42 -55.25 -16.16
CA HIS A 15 14.43 -54.10 -17.07
C HIS A 15 13.05 -53.44 -17.22
N THR A 16 11.96 -54.20 -17.29
CA THR A 16 10.61 -53.61 -17.40
C THR A 16 10.19 -52.89 -16.13
N ILE A 17 10.52 -53.44 -14.95
CA ILE A 17 10.30 -52.78 -13.65
C ILE A 17 11.12 -51.48 -13.57
N LEU A 18 12.38 -51.50 -14.01
CA LEU A 18 13.24 -50.32 -14.03
C LEU A 18 12.67 -49.22 -14.94
N VAL A 19 12.22 -49.55 -16.16
CA VAL A 19 11.60 -48.58 -17.08
C VAL A 19 10.32 -48.00 -16.50
N TYR A 20 9.50 -48.83 -15.85
CA TYR A 20 8.28 -48.36 -15.17
C TYR A 20 8.61 -47.42 -14.00
N LEU A 21 9.61 -47.76 -13.17
CA LEU A 21 10.09 -46.90 -12.09
C LEU A 21 10.60 -45.56 -12.60
N ILE A 22 11.41 -45.55 -13.67
CA ILE A 22 11.89 -44.32 -14.30
C ILE A 22 10.71 -43.48 -14.82
N GLY A 23 9.71 -44.11 -15.44
CA GLY A 23 8.50 -43.42 -15.90
C GLY A 23 7.71 -42.78 -14.75
N VAL A 24 7.51 -43.51 -13.65
CA VAL A 24 6.82 -43.00 -12.45
C VAL A 24 7.61 -41.85 -11.82
N VAL A 25 8.92 -42.01 -11.63
CA VAL A 25 9.78 -40.96 -11.08
C VAL A 25 9.78 -39.72 -11.98
N SER A 26 9.87 -39.89 -13.31
CA SER A 26 9.84 -38.78 -14.27
C SER A 26 8.49 -38.05 -14.24
N SER A 27 7.38 -38.79 -14.14
CA SER A 27 6.03 -38.22 -13.99
C SER A 27 5.89 -37.44 -12.68
N LEU A 28 6.40 -37.96 -11.56
CA LEU A 28 6.41 -37.28 -10.28
C LEU A 28 7.26 -36.01 -10.32
N LEU A 29 8.45 -36.07 -10.90
CA LEU A 29 9.33 -34.90 -11.07
C LEU A 29 8.65 -33.84 -11.94
N PHE A 30 7.99 -34.23 -13.03
CA PHE A 30 7.22 -33.32 -13.88
C PHE A 30 6.06 -32.67 -13.13
N ALA A 31 5.31 -33.46 -12.34
CA ALA A 31 4.21 -32.95 -11.52
C ALA A 31 4.68 -31.97 -10.43
N ILE A 32 5.79 -32.29 -9.75
CA ILE A 32 6.42 -31.40 -8.75
C ILE A 32 6.90 -30.11 -9.41
N ASN A 33 7.57 -30.19 -10.56
CA ASN A 33 8.05 -29.02 -11.27
C ASN A 33 6.90 -28.11 -11.72
N ASN A 34 5.81 -28.69 -12.24
CA ASN A 34 4.61 -27.91 -12.59
C ASN A 34 3.96 -27.25 -11.38
N ARG A 35 3.91 -27.96 -10.24
CA ARG A 35 3.39 -27.40 -8.99
C ARG A 35 4.26 -26.25 -8.48
N LEU A 36 5.58 -26.38 -8.53
CA LEU A 36 6.52 -25.31 -8.18
C LEU A 36 6.31 -24.08 -9.07
N ARG A 37 6.21 -24.28 -10.39
CA ARG A 37 5.93 -23.18 -11.34
C ARG A 37 4.59 -22.50 -11.08
N ASN A 38 3.56 -23.27 -10.71
CA ASN A 38 2.24 -22.69 -10.38
C ASN A 38 2.30 -21.87 -9.08
N VAL A 39 2.94 -22.38 -8.04
CA VAL A 39 3.12 -21.65 -6.76
C VAL A 39 3.92 -20.37 -6.98
N GLU A 40 4.99 -20.42 -7.79
CA GLU A 40 5.79 -19.24 -8.13
C GLU A 40 4.97 -18.22 -8.92
N LYS A 41 4.15 -18.67 -9.87
CA LYS A 41 3.24 -17.79 -10.63
C LYS A 41 2.17 -17.15 -9.73
N GLU A 42 1.55 -17.92 -8.84
CA GLU A 42 0.58 -17.42 -7.86
C GLU A 42 1.23 -16.40 -6.93
N LYS A 43 2.44 -16.67 -6.46
CA LYS A 43 3.23 -15.72 -5.66
C LYS A 43 3.47 -14.42 -6.43
N MET A 44 3.98 -14.48 -7.66
CA MET A 44 4.20 -13.29 -8.50
C MET A 44 2.90 -12.52 -8.75
N GLN A 45 1.78 -13.21 -8.99
CA GLN A 45 0.48 -12.56 -9.16
C GLN A 45 -0.01 -11.89 -7.88
N SER A 46 0.25 -12.50 -6.72
CA SER A 46 -0.09 -11.95 -5.41
C SER A 46 0.77 -10.71 -5.10
N GLU A 47 2.08 -10.79 -5.30
CA GLU A 47 3.00 -9.65 -5.15
C GLU A 47 2.61 -8.50 -6.08
N LEU A 48 2.33 -8.80 -7.35
CA LEU A 48 1.88 -7.80 -8.33
C LEU A 48 0.53 -7.18 -7.96
N SER A 49 -0.39 -7.97 -7.41
CA SER A 49 -1.69 -7.47 -6.92
C SER A 49 -1.51 -6.59 -5.67
N PHE A 50 -0.59 -6.96 -4.78
CA PHE A 50 -0.21 -6.16 -3.61
C PHE A 50 0.42 -4.82 -4.03
N LEU A 51 1.37 -4.85 -4.98
CA LEU A 51 1.94 -3.66 -5.61
C LEU A 51 0.87 -2.76 -6.26
N LYS A 52 -0.09 -3.35 -6.99
CA LYS A 52 -1.22 -2.60 -7.56
C LYS A 52 -2.13 -2.00 -6.51
N ALA A 53 -2.33 -2.68 -5.37
CA ALA A 53 -3.18 -2.21 -4.29
C ALA A 53 -2.59 -0.99 -3.56
N GLN A 54 -1.26 -0.81 -3.58
CA GLN A 54 -0.61 0.40 -3.06
C GLN A 54 -0.94 1.65 -3.89
N ILE A 55 -1.41 1.48 -5.13
CA ILE A 55 -1.93 2.58 -5.95
C ILE A 55 -3.45 2.63 -5.74
N ASN A 56 -3.97 3.69 -5.13
CA ASN A 56 -5.41 3.93 -5.03
C ASN A 56 -5.95 4.34 -6.43
N PRO A 57 -6.62 3.46 -7.21
CA PRO A 57 -6.98 3.76 -8.58
C PRO A 57 -7.98 4.90 -8.66
N HIS A 58 -8.86 4.99 -7.67
CA HIS A 58 -9.85 6.06 -7.58
C HIS A 58 -9.20 7.43 -7.34
N PHE A 59 -8.20 7.51 -6.44
CA PHE A 59 -7.40 8.73 -6.28
C PHE A 59 -6.73 9.14 -7.59
N LEU A 60 -6.13 8.18 -8.30
CA LEU A 60 -5.46 8.45 -9.58
C LEU A 60 -6.44 8.98 -10.63
N PHE A 61 -7.59 8.32 -10.85
CA PHE A 61 -8.60 8.78 -11.79
C PHE A 61 -9.15 10.17 -11.45
N ASN A 62 -9.44 10.42 -10.17
CA ASN A 62 -9.95 11.74 -9.75
C ASN A 62 -8.91 12.84 -9.94
N THR A 63 -7.65 12.55 -9.66
CA THR A 63 -6.56 13.50 -9.84
C THR A 63 -6.36 13.82 -11.32
N LEU A 64 -6.38 12.82 -12.20
CA LEU A 64 -6.30 13.02 -13.65
C LEU A 64 -7.48 13.85 -14.18
N ASN A 65 -8.70 13.61 -13.67
CA ASN A 65 -9.87 14.41 -14.04
C ASN A 65 -9.72 15.87 -13.62
N SER A 66 -9.15 16.15 -12.46
CA SER A 66 -8.85 17.52 -12.01
C SER A 66 -7.80 18.19 -12.90
N ILE A 67 -6.72 17.48 -13.24
CA ILE A 67 -5.69 17.98 -14.16
C ILE A 67 -6.30 18.26 -15.54
N TYR A 68 -7.17 17.38 -16.04
CA TYR A 68 -7.89 17.60 -17.30
C TYR A 68 -8.78 18.85 -17.24
N ALA A 69 -9.46 19.09 -16.11
CA ALA A 69 -10.25 20.30 -15.92
C ALA A 69 -9.38 21.58 -15.89
N LEU A 70 -8.19 21.53 -15.26
CA LEU A 70 -7.21 22.63 -15.30
C LEU A 70 -6.74 22.89 -16.74
N ALA A 71 -6.45 21.82 -17.49
CA ALA A 71 -6.02 21.91 -18.88
C ALA A 71 -7.10 22.54 -19.79
N ILE A 72 -8.37 22.17 -19.63
CA ILE A 72 -9.50 22.81 -20.34
C ILE A 72 -9.55 24.31 -20.02
N LYS A 73 -9.35 24.67 -18.75
CA LYS A 73 -9.38 26.06 -18.27
C LYS A 73 -8.12 26.85 -18.65
N LYS A 74 -7.09 26.19 -19.19
CA LYS A 74 -5.75 26.78 -19.43
C LYS A 74 -5.17 27.41 -18.16
N ASP A 75 -5.35 26.73 -17.03
CA ASP A 75 -4.81 27.16 -15.75
C ASP A 75 -3.29 26.90 -15.71
N ASP A 76 -2.50 27.89 -15.30
CA ASP A 76 -1.05 27.79 -15.23
C ASP A 76 -0.57 26.67 -14.28
N LYS A 77 -1.41 26.26 -13.32
CA LYS A 77 -1.12 25.14 -12.40
C LYS A 77 -1.16 23.77 -13.05
N THR A 78 -1.62 23.65 -14.30
CA THR A 78 -1.77 22.35 -14.98
C THR A 78 -0.44 21.59 -15.04
N ALA A 79 0.65 22.26 -15.42
CA ALA A 79 1.96 21.64 -15.56
C ALA A 79 2.49 21.14 -14.20
N ASP A 80 2.37 21.98 -13.16
CA ASP A 80 2.80 21.65 -11.80
C ASP A 80 2.03 20.44 -11.25
N ALA A 81 0.71 20.37 -11.47
CA ALA A 81 -0.11 19.24 -11.03
C ALA A 81 0.28 17.93 -11.71
N VAL A 82 0.71 17.96 -12.99
CA VAL A 82 1.25 16.78 -13.69
C VAL A 82 2.58 16.34 -13.07
N VAL A 83 3.47 17.28 -12.77
CA VAL A 83 4.76 16.98 -12.12
C VAL A 83 4.53 16.37 -10.74
N GLN A 84 3.69 16.99 -9.90
CA GLN A 84 3.34 16.49 -8.57
C GLN A 84 2.77 15.06 -8.63
N LEU A 85 1.84 14.80 -9.55
CA LEU A 85 1.32 13.44 -9.73
C LEU A 85 2.43 12.45 -10.15
N SER A 86 3.33 12.85 -11.04
CA SER A 86 4.46 12.00 -11.46
C SER A 86 5.39 11.67 -10.29
N GLU A 87 5.67 12.63 -9.42
CA GLU A 87 6.50 12.43 -8.23
C GLU A 87 5.85 11.49 -7.21
N LEU A 88 4.55 11.65 -6.95
CA LEU A 88 3.79 10.74 -6.09
C LEU A 88 3.83 9.30 -6.64
N MET A 89 3.60 9.13 -7.95
CA MET A 89 3.65 7.80 -8.58
C MET A 89 5.05 7.20 -8.53
N ARG A 90 6.08 8.01 -8.73
CA ARG A 90 7.48 7.57 -8.63
C ARG A 90 7.77 7.05 -7.24
N TYR A 91 7.42 7.81 -6.20
CA TYR A 91 7.61 7.42 -4.81
C TYR A 91 6.96 6.07 -4.49
N ILE A 92 5.71 5.87 -4.90
CA ILE A 92 5.01 4.59 -4.69
C ILE A 92 5.75 3.44 -5.39
N ILE A 93 6.25 3.65 -6.60
CA ILE A 93 6.95 2.60 -7.35
C ILE A 93 8.33 2.30 -6.76
N THR A 94 9.06 3.32 -6.28
CA THR A 94 10.46 3.17 -5.88
C THR A 94 10.65 2.87 -4.40
N ASN A 95 9.76 3.36 -3.53
CA ASN A 95 10.00 3.37 -2.09
C ASN A 95 8.92 2.67 -1.28
N ALA A 96 7.72 2.38 -1.82
CA ALA A 96 6.64 1.80 -1.02
C ALA A 96 6.96 0.43 -0.39
N ASN A 97 7.94 -0.29 -0.93
CA ASN A 97 8.36 -1.62 -0.46
C ASN A 97 9.70 -1.60 0.28
N ASP A 98 10.30 -0.44 0.50
CA ASP A 98 11.49 -0.33 1.34
C ASP A 98 11.10 -0.58 2.80
N ASP A 99 11.95 -1.25 3.57
CA ASP A 99 11.70 -1.50 5.00
C ASP A 99 11.68 -0.17 5.79
N VAL A 100 12.60 0.71 5.44
CA VAL A 100 12.77 2.03 6.06
C VAL A 100 13.32 3.01 5.04
N ILE A 101 12.87 4.26 5.12
CA ILE A 101 13.36 5.39 4.34
C ILE A 101 13.68 6.57 5.25
N ALA A 102 14.40 7.56 4.73
CA ALA A 102 14.62 8.81 5.45
C ALA A 102 13.28 9.56 5.63
N LEU A 103 13.09 10.14 6.82
CA LEU A 103 11.82 10.77 7.20
C LEU A 103 11.45 11.95 6.30
N ASP A 104 12.45 12.72 5.84
CA ASP A 104 12.27 13.82 4.88
C ASP A 104 11.60 13.35 3.57
N LYS A 105 11.91 12.15 3.08
CA LYS A 105 11.28 11.58 1.88
C LYS A 105 9.80 11.27 2.09
N GLU A 106 9.42 10.68 3.23
CA GLU A 106 7.99 10.41 3.55
C GLU A 106 7.23 11.74 3.68
N LEU A 107 7.81 12.75 4.35
CA LEU A 107 7.16 14.04 4.55
C LEU A 107 7.03 14.85 3.25
N ASN A 108 8.02 14.79 2.36
CA ASN A 108 7.92 15.38 1.01
C ASN A 108 6.80 14.73 0.19
N TYR A 109 6.66 13.40 0.30
CA TYR A 109 5.54 12.69 -0.33
C TYR A 109 4.18 13.14 0.22
N ILE A 110 4.07 13.31 1.54
CA ILE A 110 2.85 13.80 2.20
C ILE A 110 2.52 15.23 1.78
N ASP A 111 3.50 16.14 1.76
CA ASP A 111 3.28 17.52 1.33
C ASP A 111 2.77 17.56 -0.12
N ASN A 112 3.46 16.89 -1.04
CA ASN A 112 3.03 16.78 -2.44
C ASN A 112 1.59 16.24 -2.58
N PHE A 113 1.24 15.22 -1.79
CA PHE A 113 -0.11 14.67 -1.78
C PHE A 113 -1.13 15.72 -1.31
N ILE A 114 -0.87 16.41 -0.21
CA ILE A 114 -1.77 17.43 0.36
C ILE A 114 -1.94 18.61 -0.61
N GLN A 115 -0.86 19.08 -1.26
CA GLN A 115 -0.95 20.16 -2.25
C GLN A 115 -1.81 19.78 -3.46
N LEU A 116 -1.68 18.54 -3.92
CA LEU A 116 -2.49 18.03 -5.02
C LEU A 116 -3.97 17.91 -4.63
N GLN A 117 -4.25 17.47 -3.40
CA GLN A 117 -5.61 17.45 -2.85
C GLN A 117 -6.20 18.85 -2.70
N LYS A 118 -5.43 19.83 -2.21
CA LYS A 118 -5.84 21.24 -2.13
C LYS A 118 -6.20 21.80 -3.51
N THR A 119 -5.38 21.51 -4.52
CA THR A 119 -5.63 21.93 -5.91
C THR A 119 -6.92 21.31 -6.46
N ARG A 120 -7.15 20.03 -6.19
CA ARG A 120 -8.36 19.30 -6.60
C ARG A 120 -9.63 19.82 -5.94
N LEU A 121 -9.59 20.10 -4.64
CA LEU A 121 -10.76 20.45 -3.84
C LEU A 121 -11.07 21.95 -3.86
N GLY A 122 -10.08 22.78 -4.23
CA GLY A 122 -10.23 24.23 -4.28
C GLY A 122 -10.71 24.77 -2.93
N ASN A 123 -11.72 25.64 -2.96
CA ASN A 123 -12.29 26.25 -1.76
C ASN A 123 -13.42 25.44 -1.13
N THR A 124 -13.67 24.21 -1.60
CA THR A 124 -14.78 23.37 -1.13
C THR A 124 -14.50 22.74 0.24
N VAL A 125 -13.22 22.65 0.61
CA VAL A 125 -12.77 22.02 1.85
C VAL A 125 -11.67 22.88 2.46
N GLU A 126 -11.80 23.22 3.74
CA GLU A 126 -10.74 23.88 4.48
C GLU A 126 -9.68 22.84 4.91
N ILE A 127 -8.46 22.98 4.40
CA ILE A 127 -7.36 22.04 4.68
C ILE A 127 -6.24 22.78 5.41
N LYS A 128 -6.13 22.51 6.71
CA LYS A 128 -5.03 22.99 7.57
C LYS A 128 -3.94 21.93 7.62
N TYR A 129 -2.73 22.32 7.24
CA TYR A 129 -1.55 21.46 7.28
C TYR A 129 -0.40 22.21 7.93
N GLU A 130 0.14 21.63 9.00
CA GLU A 130 1.28 22.16 9.75
C GLU A 130 2.32 21.04 9.91
N LEU A 131 3.58 21.36 9.62
CA LEU A 131 4.73 20.50 9.83
C LEU A 131 5.78 21.28 10.62
N ASP A 132 6.19 20.74 11.77
CA ASP A 132 7.22 21.33 12.62
C ASP A 132 8.20 20.28 13.15
N GLY A 133 9.40 20.72 13.49
CA GLY A 133 10.47 19.90 14.07
C GLY A 133 11.58 19.47 13.11
N ASN A 134 12.53 18.68 13.63
CA ASN A 134 13.76 18.33 12.91
C ASN A 134 13.71 16.91 12.33
N VAL A 135 13.74 16.81 11.00
CA VAL A 135 13.72 15.55 10.23
C VAL A 135 15.09 14.87 10.11
N TYR A 136 16.19 15.57 10.39
CA TYR A 136 17.54 15.07 10.12
C TYR A 136 17.87 13.84 10.96
N GLY A 137 18.48 12.83 10.33
CA GLY A 137 18.92 11.59 10.98
C GLY A 137 17.80 10.62 11.35
N LYS A 138 16.55 10.88 10.93
CA LYS A 138 15.38 10.07 11.26
C LYS A 138 14.92 9.22 10.10
N CYS A 139 14.25 8.12 10.41
CA CYS A 139 13.75 7.17 9.43
C CYS A 139 12.39 6.59 9.82
N ILE A 140 11.64 6.18 8.80
CA ILE A 140 10.29 5.65 8.94
C ILE A 140 10.02 4.59 7.87
N THR A 141 9.27 3.56 8.22
CA THR A 141 8.65 2.68 7.22
C THR A 141 7.66 3.47 6.35
N PRO A 142 7.77 3.40 5.02
CA PRO A 142 6.99 4.22 4.09
C PRO A 142 5.49 3.93 4.16
N LEU A 143 4.70 4.95 3.80
CA LEU A 143 3.25 4.90 3.63
C LEU A 143 2.44 4.63 4.92
N ILE A 144 3.04 4.76 6.10
CA ILE A 144 2.32 4.61 7.38
C ILE A 144 1.47 5.84 7.65
N LEU A 145 2.06 7.04 7.54
CA LEU A 145 1.38 8.29 7.87
C LEU A 145 0.29 8.62 6.85
N ILE A 146 0.60 8.43 5.56
CA ILE A 146 -0.35 8.72 4.48
C ILE A 146 -1.66 7.95 4.61
N SER A 147 -1.63 6.73 5.16
CA SER A 147 -2.83 5.90 5.30
C SER A 147 -3.89 6.55 6.19
N PHE A 148 -3.47 7.27 7.25
CA PHE A 148 -4.37 8.03 8.11
C PHE A 148 -4.83 9.32 7.46
N ILE A 149 -3.94 9.99 6.74
CA ILE A 149 -4.24 11.24 6.01
C ILE A 149 -5.25 10.96 4.88
N GLU A 150 -5.04 9.92 4.07
CA GLU A 150 -5.96 9.48 3.02
C GLU A 150 -7.36 9.18 3.56
N ASN A 151 -7.44 8.50 4.72
CA ASN A 151 -8.72 8.23 5.37
C ASN A 151 -9.47 9.52 5.71
N ALA A 152 -8.77 10.56 6.19
CA ALA A 152 -9.40 11.86 6.45
C ALA A 152 -9.91 12.54 5.16
N PHE A 153 -9.16 12.48 4.06
CA PHE A 153 -9.65 13.00 2.77
C PHE A 153 -10.81 12.19 2.19
N LYS A 154 -10.87 10.89 2.47
CA LYS A 154 -11.92 10.02 1.97
C LYS A 154 -13.25 10.21 2.71
N HIS A 155 -13.19 10.39 4.02
CA HIS A 155 -14.37 10.47 4.89
C HIS A 155 -14.73 11.91 5.30
N GLY A 156 -13.81 12.85 5.11
CA GLY A 156 -13.94 14.25 5.51
C GLY A 156 -14.22 15.22 4.39
N VAL A 157 -14.53 14.74 3.18
CA VAL A 157 -14.77 15.59 2.01
C VAL A 157 -16.16 15.30 1.45
N ASN A 158 -17.03 16.31 1.46
CA ASN A 158 -18.30 16.30 0.74
C ASN A 158 -18.48 17.63 0.00
N PRO A 159 -18.67 17.63 -1.33
CA PRO A 159 -18.87 18.85 -2.10
C PRO A 159 -20.10 19.69 -1.71
N ASN A 160 -21.05 19.09 -0.98
CA ASN A 160 -22.33 19.71 -0.63
C ASN A 160 -22.41 20.14 0.86
N GLN A 161 -21.34 19.98 1.63
CA GLN A 161 -21.30 20.29 3.07
C GLN A 161 -19.96 20.93 3.43
N ASP A 162 -19.99 21.87 4.38
CA ASP A 162 -18.77 22.46 4.91
C ASP A 162 -17.88 21.37 5.52
N SER A 163 -16.68 21.25 4.97
CA SER A 163 -15.75 20.18 5.25
C SER A 163 -14.42 20.78 5.72
N GLU A 164 -13.91 20.30 6.85
CA GLU A 164 -12.60 20.71 7.38
C GLU A 164 -11.73 19.48 7.62
N ILE A 165 -10.47 19.57 7.21
CA ILE A 165 -9.42 18.60 7.50
C ILE A 165 -8.26 19.34 8.15
N ASN A 166 -7.82 18.85 9.31
CA ASN A 166 -6.68 19.38 10.03
C ASN A 166 -5.61 18.30 10.18
N ILE A 167 -4.41 18.57 9.69
CA ILE A 167 -3.25 17.68 9.70
C ILE A 167 -2.11 18.43 10.38
N LYS A 168 -1.56 17.84 11.43
CA LYS A 168 -0.37 18.37 12.12
C LYS A 168 0.65 17.26 12.28
N ILE A 169 1.89 17.56 11.94
CA ILE A 169 3.02 16.67 12.15
C ILE A 169 4.04 17.43 12.99
N ASN A 170 4.33 16.93 14.19
CA ASN A 170 5.34 17.48 15.07
C ASN A 170 6.44 16.43 15.30
N ILE A 171 7.70 16.87 15.27
CA ILE A 171 8.87 16.00 15.40
C ILE A 171 9.75 16.53 16.52
N GLU A 172 9.76 15.80 17.63
CA GLU A 172 10.53 16.12 18.84
C GLU A 172 11.40 14.92 19.22
N ASP A 173 12.69 15.16 19.44
CA ASP A 173 13.70 14.13 19.72
C ASP A 173 13.66 12.99 18.69
N GLU A 174 13.30 11.77 19.11
CA GLU A 174 13.17 10.57 18.27
C GLU A 174 11.70 10.19 18.00
N PHE A 175 10.76 11.11 18.27
CA PHE A 175 9.33 10.85 18.13
C PHE A 175 8.69 11.79 17.11
N LEU A 176 7.88 11.20 16.24
CA LEU A 176 6.95 11.91 15.38
C LEU A 176 5.55 11.73 15.94
N THR A 177 4.82 12.85 16.07
CA THR A 177 3.40 12.86 16.40
C THR A 177 2.61 13.38 15.21
N LEU A 178 1.79 12.50 14.64
CA LEU A 178 0.80 12.82 13.62
C LEU A 178 -0.55 13.04 14.32
N PHE A 179 -1.16 14.18 14.06
CA PHE A 179 -2.55 14.48 14.39
C PHE A 179 -3.33 14.70 13.09
N VAL A 180 -4.42 13.98 12.91
CA VAL A 180 -5.33 14.15 11.78
C VAL A 180 -6.75 14.23 12.31
N SER A 181 -7.52 15.24 11.90
CA SER A 181 -8.94 15.29 12.20
C SER A 181 -9.76 15.74 11.02
N ASN A 182 -10.96 15.19 10.86
CA ASN A 182 -11.92 15.65 9.87
C ASN A 182 -13.34 15.67 10.45
N ASN A 183 -14.19 16.55 9.90
CA ASN A 183 -15.61 16.49 10.17
C ASN A 183 -16.20 15.22 9.52
N LYS A 184 -17.15 14.58 10.20
CA LYS A 184 -17.94 13.52 9.61
C LYS A 184 -18.98 14.15 8.71
N VAL A 185 -18.79 13.95 7.41
CA VAL A 185 -19.76 14.33 6.39
C VAL A 185 -20.46 13.07 5.89
N ASP A 186 -21.64 13.24 5.30
CA ASP A 186 -22.34 12.12 4.67
C ASP A 186 -21.48 11.61 3.50
N SER A 187 -20.71 10.56 3.74
CA SER A 187 -19.77 10.07 2.73
C SER A 187 -20.55 9.40 1.60
N VAL A 188 -20.39 9.89 0.37
CA VAL A 188 -20.98 9.28 -0.84
C VAL A 188 -20.45 7.85 -1.07
N GLN A 189 -19.32 7.49 -0.45
CA GLN A 189 -18.67 6.18 -0.53
C GLN A 189 -18.76 5.43 0.81
N SER A 190 -19.88 4.76 1.02
CA SER A 190 -20.20 3.99 2.23
C SER A 190 -19.75 2.53 2.14
N GLN A 191 -18.44 2.25 2.09
CA GLN A 191 -17.91 0.91 2.39
C GLN A 191 -16.39 0.90 2.35
N SER A 192 -15.70 1.03 3.49
CA SER A 192 -14.29 0.57 3.65
C SER A 192 -13.74 0.74 5.08
N GLY A 193 -14.29 0.02 6.05
CA GLY A 193 -13.61 -0.16 7.35
C GLY A 193 -12.34 -1.03 7.25
N ILE A 194 -12.17 -1.76 6.16
CA ILE A 194 -11.06 -2.70 5.93
C ILE A 194 -9.70 -1.98 5.82
N GLY A 195 -9.66 -0.79 5.21
CA GLY A 195 -8.40 -0.08 4.96
C GLY A 195 -7.72 0.41 6.24
N LEU A 196 -8.50 0.97 7.18
CA LEU A 196 -7.99 1.41 8.48
C LEU A 196 -7.54 0.22 9.33
N GLN A 197 -8.33 -0.86 9.38
CA GLN A 197 -7.97 -2.05 10.14
C GLN A 197 -6.62 -2.63 9.67
N ASN A 198 -6.44 -2.76 8.36
CA ASN A 198 -5.17 -3.22 7.77
C ASN A 198 -4.00 -2.28 8.13
N THR A 199 -4.26 -0.96 8.19
CA THR A 199 -3.25 0.03 8.58
C THR A 199 -2.82 -0.16 10.03
N ILE A 200 -3.78 -0.39 10.94
CA ILE A 200 -3.52 -0.60 12.38
C ILE A 200 -2.74 -1.90 12.61
N GLU A 201 -3.12 -2.98 11.92
CA GLU A 201 -2.41 -4.26 11.99
C GLU A 201 -0.97 -4.11 11.47
N ARG A 202 -0.80 -3.47 10.30
CA ARG A 202 0.52 -3.18 9.73
C ARG A 202 1.39 -2.34 10.68
N LEU A 203 0.83 -1.29 11.28
CA LEU A 203 1.52 -0.46 12.28
C LEU A 203 1.98 -1.30 13.49
N SER A 204 1.10 -2.16 14.00
CA SER A 204 1.38 -3.04 15.15
C SER A 204 2.52 -4.02 14.87
N HIS A 205 2.59 -4.54 13.65
CA HIS A 205 3.65 -5.45 13.23
C HIS A 205 5.01 -4.75 13.03
N LEU A 206 5.00 -3.54 12.46
CA LEU A 206 6.23 -2.82 12.12
C LEU A 206 6.83 -2.03 13.29
N TYR A 207 5.99 -1.53 14.20
CA TYR A 207 6.41 -0.73 15.36
C TYR A 207 6.00 -1.36 16.70
N PRO A 208 6.34 -2.62 16.99
CA PRO A 208 5.93 -3.27 18.22
C PRO A 208 6.46 -2.51 19.45
N LYS A 209 5.57 -2.02 20.31
CA LYS A 209 5.88 -1.18 21.49
C LYS A 209 6.67 0.11 21.18
N LYS A 210 6.68 0.54 19.91
CA LYS A 210 7.32 1.78 19.43
C LYS A 210 6.32 2.79 18.89
N HIS A 211 5.03 2.58 19.17
CA HIS A 211 3.97 3.48 18.77
C HIS A 211 2.86 3.56 19.82
N GLU A 212 2.15 4.68 19.81
CA GLU A 212 0.90 4.91 20.51
C GLU A 212 -0.12 5.44 19.50
N LEU A 213 -1.26 4.76 19.37
CA LEU A 213 -2.33 5.16 18.47
C LEU A 213 -3.60 5.41 19.28
N SER A 214 -4.18 6.59 19.10
CA SER A 214 -5.49 6.96 19.65
C SER A 214 -6.41 7.37 18.51
N ILE A 215 -7.61 6.78 18.49
CA ILE A 215 -8.65 7.09 17.51
C ILE A 215 -9.90 7.50 18.30
N ASP A 216 -10.39 8.71 18.06
CA ASP A 216 -11.64 9.22 18.60
C ASP A 216 -12.66 9.38 17.47
N ASP A 217 -13.79 8.68 17.62
CA ASP A 217 -14.85 8.59 16.63
C ASP A 217 -16.14 9.22 17.16
N SER A 218 -16.11 10.52 17.42
CA SER A 218 -17.25 11.28 17.94
C SER A 218 -18.38 11.44 16.90
N GLN A 219 -19.55 11.97 17.29
CA GLN A 219 -20.71 12.13 16.39
C GLN A 219 -20.40 12.97 15.13
N ASN A 220 -19.64 14.05 15.28
CA ASN A 220 -19.43 15.03 14.20
C ASN A 220 -17.98 15.07 13.71
N LYS A 221 -17.06 14.38 14.39
CA LYS A 221 -15.62 14.50 14.13
C LYS A 221 -14.91 13.17 14.31
N TYR A 222 -14.01 12.89 13.39
CA TYR A 222 -13.09 11.76 13.45
C TYR A 222 -11.68 12.28 13.67
N THR A 223 -10.99 11.76 14.67
CA THR A 223 -9.63 12.21 15.05
C THR A 223 -8.70 11.02 15.24
N VAL A 224 -7.51 11.12 14.68
CA VAL A 224 -6.42 10.15 14.84
C VAL A 224 -5.21 10.89 15.40
N THR A 225 -4.65 10.36 16.49
CA THR A 225 -3.35 10.76 17.01
C THR A 225 -2.43 9.55 17.01
N LEU A 226 -1.33 9.65 16.27
CA LEU A 226 -0.31 8.61 16.18
C LEU A 226 1.01 9.19 16.65
N LYS A 227 1.60 8.61 17.69
CA LYS A 227 2.97 8.87 18.11
C LYS A 227 3.82 7.66 17.75
N ILE A 228 4.91 7.86 17.02
CA ILE A 228 5.82 6.78 16.60
C ILE A 228 7.27 7.17 16.87
N ASN A 229 8.09 6.18 17.22
CA ASN A 229 9.53 6.36 17.25
C ASN A 229 10.09 6.32 15.82
N VAL A 230 10.80 7.36 15.43
CA VAL A 230 11.41 7.56 14.10
C VAL A 230 12.93 7.65 14.17
N GLY A 231 13.52 7.19 15.28
CA GLY A 231 14.95 7.15 15.44
C GLY A 231 15.59 6.03 14.64
N CYS A 232 16.66 6.39 13.94
CA CYS A 232 17.64 5.46 13.43
C CYS A 232 18.70 5.22 14.53
#